data_AF-A0A1H7BWF3-F1
#
_entry.id   AF-A0A1H7BWF3-F1
#
_cell.length_a   1.000
_cell.length_b   1.000
_cell.length_c   1.000
_cell.angle_alpha   90.00
_cell.angle_beta   90.00
_cell.angle_gamma   90.00
#
_symmetry.space_group_name_H-M   'P 1'
#
loop_
_entity.id
_entity.type
_entity.pdbx_description
1 polymer ?
#
loop_
_entity_poly.entity_id
_entity_poly.type
_entity_poly.pdbx_seq_one_letter_code
_entity_poly.pdbx_strand_id
1 'polypeptide(L)'
;MNLFITAGLLLGAQAADAHRVAVDHRGQRVDVTYRSDLNVIHKQVGTTGPGGRANTLRCAWKATVSVNREARSAAGHVLTRTIASETPIEGSRPGWCAGQRSAIAQEVAARSSAVREHLLAVAEQDREALALELDAAHMPVRS
;
A
#
# COMPACT_ATOMS: atom_id res chain seq x y z
N MET A 1 -8.17 -31.33 -33.05
CA MET A 1 -8.12 -29.89 -32.69
C MET A 1 -8.69 -29.78 -31.30
N ASN A 2 -7.84 -29.83 -30.27
CA ASN A 2 -8.27 -29.85 -28.87
C ASN A 2 -7.64 -28.65 -28.14
N LEU A 3 -8.49 -27.67 -27.82
CA LEU A 3 -8.12 -26.50 -27.04
C LEU A 3 -8.31 -26.84 -25.54
N PHE A 4 -7.22 -26.93 -24.78
CA PHE A 4 -7.29 -27.02 -23.32
C PHE A 4 -7.26 -25.60 -22.75
N ILE A 5 -8.35 -25.19 -22.08
CA ILE A 5 -8.39 -23.94 -21.32
C ILE A 5 -7.87 -24.24 -19.91
N THR A 6 -6.59 -23.98 -19.66
CA THR A 6 -6.07 -23.88 -18.30
C THR A 6 -6.47 -22.52 -17.72
N ALA A 7 -7.51 -22.51 -16.89
CA ALA A 7 -7.82 -21.40 -16.01
C ALA A 7 -6.82 -21.40 -14.84
N GLY A 8 -5.81 -20.53 -14.91
CA GLY A 8 -4.92 -20.28 -13.76
C GLY A 8 -5.66 -19.44 -12.72
N LEU A 9 -5.83 -20.00 -11.51
CA LEU A 9 -6.25 -19.21 -10.35
C LEU A 9 -5.12 -18.23 -9.99
N LEU A 10 -5.30 -16.95 -10.35
CA LEU A 10 -4.55 -15.88 -9.73
C LEU A 10 -5.14 -15.67 -8.33
N LEU A 11 -4.43 -16.11 -7.30
CA LEU A 11 -4.68 -15.71 -5.92
C LEU A 11 -4.63 -14.18 -5.87
N GLY A 12 -5.79 -13.56 -5.71
CA GLY A 12 -5.93 -12.13 -5.61
C GLY A 12 -5.17 -11.62 -4.39
N ALA A 13 -4.00 -11.03 -4.64
CA ALA A 13 -3.64 -9.85 -3.88
C ALA A 13 -4.82 -8.90 -4.08
N GLN A 14 -5.58 -8.64 -3.01
CA GLN A 14 -6.58 -7.59 -2.99
C GLN A 14 -5.78 -6.31 -3.27
N ALA A 15 -5.63 -5.95 -4.54
CA ALA A 15 -4.91 -4.75 -4.93
C ALA A 15 -5.65 -3.63 -4.23
N ALA A 16 -4.99 -2.99 -3.28
CA ALA A 16 -5.48 -1.76 -2.71
C ALA A 16 -5.81 -0.84 -3.90
N ASP A 17 -7.05 -0.38 -3.92
CA ASP A 17 -7.67 0.29 -5.06
C ASP A 17 -6.75 1.39 -5.59
N ALA A 18 -6.20 1.21 -6.80
CA ALA A 18 -5.18 2.09 -7.34
C ALA A 18 -5.81 3.41 -7.77
N HIS A 19 -5.21 4.54 -7.39
CA HIS A 19 -5.64 5.85 -7.85
C HIS A 19 -4.90 6.22 -9.14
N ARG A 20 -5.63 6.41 -10.23
CA ARG A 20 -5.06 6.76 -11.53
C ARG A 20 -5.51 8.15 -11.95
N VAL A 21 -4.56 8.93 -12.46
CA VAL A 21 -4.80 10.24 -13.05
C VAL A 21 -3.99 10.38 -14.33
N ALA A 22 -4.40 11.29 -15.19
CA ALA A 22 -3.63 11.69 -16.36
C ALA A 22 -3.27 13.17 -16.20
N VAL A 23 -2.01 13.49 -16.45
CA VAL A 23 -1.48 14.86 -16.37
C VAL A 23 -1.00 15.24 -17.76
N ASP A 24 -1.36 16.45 -18.22
CA ASP A 24 -0.68 17.07 -19.36
C ASP A 24 0.57 17.77 -18.84
N HIS A 25 1.73 17.40 -19.37
CA HIS A 25 2.98 18.05 -19.07
C HIS A 25 3.69 18.37 -20.37
N ARG A 26 3.84 19.68 -20.66
CA ARG A 26 4.46 20.21 -21.90
C ARG A 26 3.79 19.68 -23.19
N GLY A 27 2.47 19.49 -23.18
CA GLY A 27 1.71 18.99 -24.32
C GLY A 27 1.82 17.47 -24.53
N GLN A 28 2.40 16.76 -23.57
CA GLN A 28 2.47 15.30 -23.54
C GLN A 28 1.63 14.76 -22.39
N ARG A 29 0.84 13.73 -22.68
CA ARG A 29 0.10 13.00 -21.65
C ARG A 29 1.06 12.11 -20.85
N VAL A 30 0.94 12.18 -19.54
CA VAL A 30 1.59 11.29 -18.58
C VAL A 30 0.51 10.58 -17.78
N ASP A 31 0.48 9.25 -17.86
CA ASP A 31 -0.41 8.43 -17.04
C ASP A 31 0.26 8.14 -15.70
N VAL A 32 -0.39 8.52 -14.61
CA VAL A 32 0.14 8.40 -13.25
C VAL A 32 -0.73 7.43 -12.46
N THR A 33 -0.11 6.47 -11.79
CA THR A 33 -0.77 5.50 -10.93
C THR A 33 -0.16 5.54 -9.54
N TYR A 34 -1.00 5.77 -8.54
CA TYR A 34 -0.67 5.64 -7.13
C TYR A 34 -1.26 4.34 -6.57
N ARG A 35 -0.47 3.60 -5.79
CA ARG A 35 -0.88 2.38 -5.11
C ARG A 35 -0.47 2.47 -3.64
N SER A 36 -1.32 1.99 -2.75
CA SER A 36 -0.96 1.83 -1.35
C SER A 36 -0.47 0.42 -1.06
N ASP A 37 0.57 0.33 -0.24
CA ASP A 37 1.11 -0.93 0.27
C ASP A 37 0.97 -0.95 1.80
N LEU A 38 0.40 -2.04 2.32
CA LEU A 38 0.14 -2.23 3.74
C LEU A 38 1.15 -3.23 4.32
N ASN A 39 1.88 -2.81 5.35
CA ASN A 39 2.75 -3.69 6.12
C ASN A 39 2.23 -3.85 7.55
N VAL A 40 1.88 -5.07 7.96
CA VAL A 40 1.32 -5.35 9.29
C VAL A 40 2.35 -6.07 10.15
N ILE A 41 2.79 -5.43 11.23
CA ILE A 41 3.64 -6.02 12.24
C ILE A 41 2.83 -6.42 13.47
N HIS A 42 3.22 -7.53 14.10
CA HIS A 42 2.57 -8.08 15.29
C HIS A 42 3.57 -8.15 16.43
N LYS A 43 3.10 -7.92 17.66
CA LYS A 43 3.89 -8.00 18.87
C LYS A 43 3.10 -8.74 19.96
N GLN A 44 3.66 -9.86 20.43
CA GLN A 44 3.15 -10.55 21.61
C GLN A 44 3.47 -9.72 22.86
N VAL A 45 2.45 -9.37 23.63
CA VAL A 45 2.58 -8.67 24.91
C VAL A 45 1.83 -9.43 26.00
N GLY A 46 2.17 -9.17 27.26
CA GLY A 46 1.57 -9.83 28.43
C GLY A 46 2.34 -11.09 28.87
N THR A 47 1.76 -11.79 29.86
CA THR A 47 2.37 -12.96 30.51
C THR A 47 1.49 -14.19 30.39
N THR A 48 2.13 -15.36 30.28
CA THR A 48 1.47 -16.65 30.40
C THR A 48 1.12 -16.91 31.87
N GLY A 49 -0.13 -17.27 32.12
CA GLY A 49 -0.55 -17.78 33.43
C GLY A 49 -0.11 -19.25 33.60
N PRO A 50 0.13 -19.72 34.83
CA PRO A 50 0.22 -21.15 35.13
C PRO A 50 -1.04 -21.89 34.67
N GLY A 51 -0.93 -23.20 34.37
CA GLY A 51 -2.05 -24.02 33.91
C GLY A 51 -3.32 -23.83 34.75
N GLY A 52 -4.45 -23.58 34.08
CA GLY A 52 -5.75 -23.32 34.71
C GLY A 52 -6.00 -21.88 35.16
N ARG A 53 -5.00 -20.98 35.09
CA ARG A 53 -5.19 -19.53 35.36
C ARG A 53 -5.31 -18.75 34.05
N ALA A 54 -6.07 -17.64 34.10
CA ALA A 54 -6.16 -16.72 32.98
C ALA A 54 -4.78 -16.14 32.63
N ASN A 55 -4.45 -16.07 31.34
CA ASN A 55 -3.27 -15.36 30.86
C ASN A 55 -3.63 -13.90 30.56
N THR A 56 -2.62 -13.02 30.54
CA THR A 56 -2.79 -11.59 30.19
C THR A 56 -2.32 -11.32 28.75
N LEU A 57 -2.15 -12.38 27.97
CA LEU A 57 -1.58 -12.28 26.64
C LEU A 57 -2.46 -11.43 25.74
N ARG A 58 -1.82 -10.54 24.99
CA ARG A 58 -2.43 -9.81 23.90
C ARG A 58 -1.49 -9.80 22.71
N CYS A 59 -2.07 -9.83 21.52
CA CYS A 59 -1.38 -9.50 20.30
C CYS A 59 -1.64 -8.02 20.00
N ALA A 60 -0.64 -7.17 20.22
CA ALA A 60 -0.65 -5.82 19.68
C ALA A 60 -0.24 -5.88 18.20
N TRP A 61 -0.82 -5.03 17.38
CA TRP A 61 -0.48 -4.95 15.96
C TRP A 61 -0.46 -3.51 15.48
N LYS A 62 0.39 -3.25 14.49
CA LYS A 62 0.49 -1.97 13.79
C LYS A 62 0.55 -2.23 12.28
N ALA A 63 -0.29 -1.55 11.52
CA ALA A 63 -0.24 -1.50 10.08
C ALA A 63 0.33 -0.15 9.64
N THR A 64 1.40 -0.17 8.85
CA THR A 64 1.94 1.02 8.19
C THR A 64 1.48 1.01 6.74
N VAL A 65 1.05 2.17 6.24
CA VAL A 65 0.68 2.38 4.84
C VAL A 65 1.78 3.19 4.15
N SER A 66 2.34 2.68 3.06
CA SER A 66 3.17 3.46 2.13
C SER A 66 2.41 3.68 0.82
N VAL A 67 2.75 4.74 0.09
CA VAL A 67 2.18 5.02 -1.23
C VAL A 67 3.28 4.99 -2.27
N ASN A 68 3.11 4.21 -3.33
CA ASN A 68 3.99 4.13 -4.46
C ASN A 68 3.35 4.80 -5.67
N ARG A 69 4.11 5.67 -6.34
CA ARG A 69 3.74 6.33 -7.60
C ARG A 69 4.54 5.75 -8.75
N GLU A 70 3.85 5.46 -9.85
CA GLU A 70 4.43 5.24 -11.18
C GLU A 70 3.86 6.29 -12.13
N ALA A 71 4.72 7.03 -12.83
CA ALA A 71 4.34 7.96 -13.89
C ALA A 71 4.95 7.49 -15.21
N ARG A 72 4.12 7.31 -16.23
CA ARG A 72 4.53 6.80 -17.55
C ARG A 72 4.18 7.81 -18.64
N SER A 73 5.19 8.24 -19.39
CA SER A 73 4.98 9.10 -20.55
C SER A 73 4.63 8.29 -21.80
N ALA A 74 4.00 8.93 -22.78
CA ALA A 74 3.74 8.32 -24.10
C ALA A 74 5.01 7.84 -24.82
N ALA A 75 6.15 8.50 -24.56
CA ALA A 75 7.46 8.11 -25.08
C ALA A 75 8.08 6.88 -24.35
N GLY A 76 7.39 6.34 -23.34
CA GLY A 76 7.82 5.14 -22.62
C GLY A 76 8.74 5.39 -21.42
N HIS A 77 9.02 6.64 -21.08
CA HIS A 77 9.77 6.96 -19.85
C HIS A 77 8.90 6.63 -18.63
N VAL A 78 9.50 5.99 -17.63
CA VAL A 78 8.84 5.60 -16.39
C VAL A 78 9.59 6.23 -15.21
N LEU A 79 8.86 6.98 -14.38
CA LEU A 79 9.34 7.50 -13.11
C LEU A 79 8.60 6.78 -11.97
N THR A 80 9.36 6.25 -11.01
CA THR A 80 8.80 5.56 -9.84
C THR A 80 9.26 6.21 -8.55
N ARG A 81 8.36 6.34 -7.58
CA ARG A 81 8.68 6.90 -6.26
C ARG A 81 7.87 6.26 -5.16
N THR A 82 8.51 5.93 -4.04
CA THR A 82 7.82 5.67 -2.78
C THR A 82 7.66 6.98 -2.02
N ILE A 83 6.41 7.38 -1.80
CA ILE A 83 6.02 8.57 -1.06
C ILE A 83 5.69 8.09 0.36
N ALA A 84 6.68 8.16 1.25
CA ALA A 84 6.53 7.75 2.64
C ALA A 84 5.70 8.78 3.41
N SER A 85 4.42 8.51 3.55
CA SER A 85 3.53 9.22 4.47
C SER A 85 2.94 8.16 5.40
N GLU A 86 3.60 7.92 6.53
CA GLU A 86 3.19 6.85 7.44
C GLU A 86 2.02 7.32 8.30
N THR A 87 0.83 6.80 8.02
CA THR A 87 -0.29 6.85 8.98
C THR A 87 -0.42 5.47 9.61
N PRO A 88 0.14 5.25 10.82
CA PRO A 88 0.03 3.95 11.47
C PRO A 88 -1.41 3.72 11.93
N ILE A 89 -1.92 2.53 11.63
CA ILE A 89 -3.19 2.02 12.16
C ILE A 89 -2.83 0.96 13.19
N GLU A 90 -3.35 1.09 14.40
CA GLU A 90 -2.98 0.23 15.52
C GLU A 90 -4.18 -0.49 16.12
N GLY A 91 -3.93 -1.65 16.73
CA GLY A 91 -4.94 -2.40 17.43
C GLY A 91 -4.36 -3.45 18.37
N SER A 92 -5.24 -4.11 19.12
CA SER A 92 -4.85 -5.18 20.04
C SER A 92 -5.96 -6.21 20.20
N ARG A 93 -5.56 -7.48 20.26
CA ARG A 93 -6.46 -8.63 20.42
C ARG A 93 -6.02 -9.52 21.58
N PRO A 94 -6.93 -10.05 22.41
CA PRO A 94 -6.57 -10.97 23.47
C PRO A 94 -6.01 -12.29 22.92
N GLY A 95 -5.07 -12.89 23.65
CA GLY A 95 -4.45 -14.18 23.32
C GLY A 95 -3.16 -14.08 22.50
N TRP A 96 -2.78 -15.23 21.93
CA TRP A 96 -1.55 -15.39 21.17
C TRP A 96 -1.64 -14.79 19.76
N CYS A 97 -0.59 -14.10 19.32
CA CYS A 97 -0.55 -13.55 17.96
C CYS A 97 -0.78 -14.61 16.87
N ALA A 98 -0.26 -15.83 17.04
CA ALA A 98 -0.46 -16.93 16.09
C ALA A 98 -1.95 -17.24 15.85
N GLY A 99 -2.78 -17.20 16.91
CA GLY A 99 -4.22 -17.43 16.81
C GLY A 99 -5.02 -16.24 16.33
N GLN A 100 -4.43 -15.03 16.30
CA GLN A 100 -5.14 -13.80 15.96
C GLN A 100 -4.88 -13.30 14.53
N ARG A 101 -3.94 -13.89 13.78
CA ARG A 101 -3.53 -13.39 12.45
C ARG A 101 -4.70 -13.17 11.49
N SER A 102 -5.58 -14.17 11.32
CA SER A 102 -6.67 -14.11 10.34
C SER A 102 -7.65 -12.97 10.66
N ALA A 103 -8.14 -12.90 11.90
CA ALA A 103 -9.06 -11.83 12.22
C ALA A 103 -8.35 -10.47 12.36
N ILE A 104 -7.03 -10.38 12.59
CA ILE A 104 -6.31 -9.09 12.49
C ILE A 104 -6.28 -8.64 11.03
N ALA A 105 -6.05 -9.56 10.09
CA ALA A 105 -6.14 -9.25 8.67
C ALA A 105 -7.54 -8.74 8.27
N GLN A 106 -8.61 -9.27 8.85
CA GLN A 106 -9.97 -8.76 8.67
C GLN A 106 -10.15 -7.36 9.25
N GLU A 107 -9.64 -7.09 10.45
CA GLU A 107 -9.65 -5.75 11.05
C GLU A 107 -8.89 -4.73 10.18
N VAL A 108 -7.74 -5.10 9.64
CA VAL A 108 -6.96 -4.25 8.72
C VAL A 108 -7.73 -4.04 7.40
N ALA A 109 -8.32 -5.08 6.84
CA ALA A 109 -9.12 -4.98 5.61
C ALA A 109 -10.34 -4.07 5.78
N ALA A 110 -10.95 -4.05 6.99
CA ALA A 110 -12.05 -3.14 7.32
C ALA A 110 -11.63 -1.66 7.37
N ARG A 111 -10.33 -1.34 7.30
CA ARG A 111 -9.79 0.03 7.24
C ARG A 111 -9.56 0.52 5.81
N SER A 112 -10.06 -0.20 4.80
CA SER A 112 -9.86 0.13 3.39
C SER A 112 -10.26 1.57 3.02
N SER A 113 -11.32 2.12 3.62
CA SER A 113 -11.73 3.51 3.41
C SER A 113 -10.66 4.51 3.87
N ALA A 114 -10.14 4.35 5.09
CA ALA A 114 -9.08 5.21 5.63
C ALA A 114 -7.79 5.10 4.79
N VAL A 115 -7.45 3.90 4.32
CA VAL A 115 -6.31 3.69 3.41
C VAL A 115 -6.54 4.42 2.07
N ARG A 116 -7.77 4.37 1.54
CA ARG A 116 -8.14 5.06 0.29
C ARG A 116 -8.09 6.57 0.43
N GLU A 117 -8.61 7.12 1.52
CA GLU A 117 -8.56 8.54 1.85
C GLU A 117 -7.11 9.02 1.96
N HIS A 118 -6.27 8.26 2.66
CA HIS A 118 -4.83 8.53 2.75
C HIS A 118 -4.14 8.52 1.39
N LEU A 119 -4.43 7.52 0.55
CA LEU A 119 -3.88 7.44 -0.82
C LEU A 119 -4.22 8.68 -1.64
N LEU A 120 -5.46 9.17 -1.55
CA LEU A 120 -5.91 10.39 -2.23
C LEU A 120 -5.20 11.63 -1.69
N ALA A 121 -5.08 11.75 -0.38
CA ALA A 121 -4.40 12.88 0.26
C ALA A 121 -2.91 12.94 -0.13
N VAL A 122 -2.22 11.79 -0.19
CA VAL A 122 -0.83 11.72 -0.64
C VAL A 122 -0.70 12.08 -2.12
N ALA A 123 -1.56 11.56 -2.99
CA ALA A 123 -1.55 11.89 -4.41
C ALA A 123 -1.81 13.39 -4.66
N GLU A 124 -2.63 14.03 -3.82
CA GLU A 124 -2.88 15.46 -3.87
C GLU A 124 -1.64 16.28 -3.53
N GLN A 125 -0.98 15.95 -2.42
CA GLN A 125 0.22 16.64 -1.94
C GLN A 125 1.41 16.48 -2.88
N ASP A 126 1.45 15.37 -3.62
CA ASP A 126 2.57 15.00 -4.46
C ASP A 126 2.61 15.71 -5.82
N ARG A 127 1.53 16.41 -6.22
CA ARG A 127 1.41 17.05 -7.54
C ARG A 127 2.59 17.96 -7.90
N GLU A 128 3.03 18.80 -6.97
CA GLU A 128 4.14 19.75 -7.22
C GLU A 128 5.47 19.02 -7.40
N ALA A 129 5.75 18.01 -6.56
CA ALA A 129 6.94 17.19 -6.67
C ALA A 129 6.98 16.41 -7.99
N LEU A 130 5.84 15.86 -8.42
CA LEU A 130 5.73 15.19 -9.71
C LEU A 130 6.01 16.15 -10.88
N ALA A 131 5.49 17.38 -10.85
CA ALA A 131 5.74 18.35 -11.92
C ALA A 131 7.25 18.65 -12.06
N LEU A 132 7.94 18.84 -10.94
CA LEU A 132 9.39 19.07 -10.90
C LEU A 132 10.19 17.86 -11.41
N GLU A 133 9.80 16.65 -11.05
CA GLU A 133 10.43 15.43 -11.54
C GLU A 133 10.25 15.25 -13.06
N LEU A 134 9.06 15.58 -13.58
CA LEU A 134 8.80 15.56 -15.02
C LEU A 134 9.62 16.62 -15.75
N ASP A 135 9.76 17.84 -15.21
CA ASP A 135 10.63 18.86 -15.79
C ASP A 135 12.09 18.41 -15.83
N ALA A 136 12.59 17.80 -14.75
CA ALA A 136 13.96 17.29 -14.66
C ALA A 136 14.22 16.17 -15.67
N ALA A 137 13.25 15.27 -15.90
CA ALA A 137 13.37 14.18 -16.86
C ALA A 137 13.54 14.65 -18.33
N HIS A 138 13.17 15.90 -18.63
CA HIS A 138 13.31 16.50 -19.96
C HIS A 138 14.56 17.37 -20.12
N MET A 139 15.38 17.54 -19.07
CA MET A 139 16.61 18.31 -19.19
C MET A 139 17.64 17.53 -20.02
N PRO A 140 18.24 18.11 -21.07
CA PRO A 140 19.31 17.47 -21.79
C PRO A 140 20.49 17.26 -20.84
N VAL A 141 21.02 16.03 -20.80
CA VAL A 141 22.26 15.73 -20.08
C VAL A 141 23.37 16.55 -20.74
N ARG A 142 23.87 17.59 -20.07
CA ARG A 142 25.08 18.29 -20.53
C ARG A 142 26.26 17.35 -20.26
N SER A 143 26.77 16.75 -21.34
CA SER A 143 28.08 16.08 -21.39
C SER A 143 29.21 17.09 -21.42
#